data_AF-A0A4R9F4X3-F1
#
_entry.id   AF-A0A4R9F4X3-F1
#
_cell.length_a   1.000
_cell.length_b   1.000
_cell.length_c   1.000
_cell.angle_alpha   90.00
_cell.angle_beta   90.00
_cell.angle_gamma   90.00
#
_symmetry.space_group_name_H-M   'P 1'
#
loop_
_entity.id
_entity.type
_entity.pdbx_description
1 polymer ?
#
loop_
_entity_poly.entity_id
_entity_poly.type
_entity_poly.pdbx_seq_one_letter_code
_entity_poly.pdbx_strand_id
1 'polypeptide(L)'
;MNHTAAVHETVAALRTIREQWAELLLAIEMPSADVWPPRQLAHTLRATDDEPLVVEERAPLVLREHPAPANLDALDAGLAIEQQVFALADTLAAAVQHAGHGDPRRWDFQHPGAADARGAAGSRAHGLHFACVWVEGRVLDEDTEPEQQLDGPLAAPPFAPLPPHLLYEARRTACIAEGRLLRALGLDQRTTPVPDRPCPWCAGELILHTGPEQAPTVACTTGPLCTAPVPLDERGRRVWGWGDLLTLVAALAKAEHHVAA
;
A
#
# COMPACT_ATOMS: atom_id res chain seq x y z
N MET A 1 14.91 2.33 20.56
CA MET A 1 14.61 2.69 19.16
C MET A 1 15.19 4.07 18.92
N ASN A 2 15.87 4.33 17.80
CA ASN A 2 16.56 5.60 17.56
C ASN A 2 15.58 6.63 16.95
N HIS A 3 15.64 7.88 17.39
CA HIS A 3 14.83 9.00 16.87
C HIS A 3 14.91 9.10 15.35
N THR A 4 16.13 9.12 14.79
CA THR A 4 16.36 9.20 13.34
C THR A 4 15.73 8.04 12.58
N ALA A 5 15.75 6.84 13.15
CA ALA A 5 15.09 5.67 12.53
C ALA A 5 13.56 5.84 12.54
N ALA A 6 12.99 6.32 13.63
CA ALA A 6 11.56 6.58 13.72
C ALA A 6 11.09 7.64 12.72
N VAL A 7 11.84 8.72 12.55
CA VAL A 7 11.59 9.75 11.52
C VAL A 7 11.63 9.11 10.13
N HIS A 8 12.72 8.43 9.78
CA HIS A 8 12.90 7.83 8.45
C HIS A 8 11.81 6.81 8.11
N GLU A 9 11.47 5.90 9.04
CA GLU A 9 10.40 4.92 8.85
C GLU A 9 9.04 5.57 8.65
N THR A 10 8.73 6.62 9.42
CA THR A 10 7.47 7.35 9.29
C THR A 10 7.36 8.04 7.92
N VAL A 11 8.42 8.73 7.52
CA VAL A 11 8.51 9.42 6.21
C VAL A 11 8.38 8.43 5.06
N ALA A 12 9.09 7.30 5.13
CA ALA A 12 9.00 6.25 4.12
C ALA A 12 7.57 5.69 4.01
N ALA A 13 6.93 5.38 5.14
CA ALA A 13 5.57 4.87 5.15
C ALA A 13 4.55 5.86 4.57
N LEU A 14 4.64 7.14 4.95
CA LEU A 14 3.78 8.20 4.39
C LEU A 14 4.00 8.38 2.89
N ARG A 15 5.25 8.26 2.41
CA ARG A 15 5.56 8.31 0.99
C ARG A 15 4.96 7.14 0.23
N THR A 16 5.14 5.91 0.71
CA THR A 16 4.50 4.71 0.14
C THR A 16 2.99 4.89 0.03
N ILE A 17 2.36 5.43 1.09
CA ILE A 17 0.92 5.71 1.08
C ILE A 17 0.54 6.64 -0.08
N ARG A 18 1.25 7.76 -0.26
CA ARG A 18 0.96 8.71 -1.34
C ARG A 18 1.17 8.11 -2.72
N GLU A 19 2.23 7.34 -2.91
CA GLU A 19 2.61 6.76 -4.21
C GLU A 19 1.64 5.67 -4.66
N GLN A 20 1.17 4.84 -3.72
CA GLN A 20 0.29 3.71 -4.02
C GLN A 20 -1.21 4.02 -3.85
N TRP A 21 -1.56 5.25 -3.45
CA TRP A 21 -2.96 5.62 -3.21
C TRP A 21 -3.83 5.48 -4.47
N ALA A 22 -3.33 5.92 -5.62
CA ALA A 22 -4.06 5.80 -6.88
C ALA A 22 -4.34 4.33 -7.26
N GLU A 23 -3.36 3.44 -7.03
CA GLU A 23 -3.52 2.00 -7.25
C GLU A 23 -4.58 1.39 -6.33
N LEU A 24 -4.67 1.87 -5.07
CA LEU A 24 -5.74 1.43 -4.16
C LEU A 24 -7.11 1.89 -4.65
N LEU A 25 -7.25 3.14 -5.10
CA LEU A 25 -8.50 3.64 -5.65
C LEU A 25 -8.93 2.86 -6.89
N LEU A 26 -7.99 2.50 -7.77
CA LEU A 26 -8.25 1.61 -8.90
C LEU A 26 -8.63 0.20 -8.45
N ALA A 27 -8.01 -0.30 -7.38
CA ALA A 27 -8.30 -1.63 -6.84
C ALA A 27 -9.72 -1.79 -6.33
N ILE A 28 -10.40 -0.71 -5.91
CA ILE A 28 -11.82 -0.71 -5.48
C ILE A 28 -12.76 -1.16 -6.62
N GLU A 29 -12.43 -0.75 -7.85
CA GLU A 29 -13.25 -1.01 -9.05
C GLU A 29 -12.90 -2.34 -9.74
N MET A 30 -11.85 -3.02 -9.29
CA MET A 30 -11.38 -4.29 -9.87
C MET A 30 -11.62 -5.46 -8.91
N PRO A 31 -12.07 -6.64 -9.38
CA PRO A 31 -12.19 -7.83 -8.55
C PRO A 31 -10.89 -8.15 -7.79
N SER A 32 -11.02 -8.78 -6.61
CA SER A 32 -9.86 -9.32 -5.89
C SER A 32 -9.16 -10.35 -6.78
N ALA A 33 -7.82 -10.25 -6.87
CA ALA A 33 -7.01 -11.24 -7.56
C ALA A 33 -6.57 -12.30 -6.53
N ASP A 34 -7.53 -13.06 -6.00
CA ASP A 34 -7.25 -14.11 -5.01
C ASP A 34 -6.60 -15.36 -5.60
N VAL A 35 -6.42 -15.41 -6.92
CA VAL A 35 -5.81 -16.56 -7.60
C VAL A 35 -4.61 -16.13 -8.43
N TRP A 36 -3.55 -16.93 -8.30
CA TRP A 36 -2.39 -16.95 -9.17
C TRP A 36 -2.79 -16.76 -10.65
N PRO A 37 -2.08 -15.94 -11.44
CA PRO A 37 -0.88 -15.19 -11.07
C PRO A 37 -1.19 -13.89 -10.31
N PRO A 38 -0.30 -13.44 -9.39
CA PRO A 38 -0.39 -12.12 -8.75
C PRO A 38 -0.52 -11.00 -9.78
N ARG A 39 -1.14 -9.87 -9.42
CA ARG A 39 -1.33 -8.70 -10.33
C ARG A 39 -0.05 -8.26 -11.03
N GLN A 40 1.08 -8.26 -10.32
CA GLN A 40 2.41 -7.92 -10.84
C GLN A 40 2.88 -8.85 -11.97
N LEU A 41 2.37 -10.09 -12.00
CA LEU A 41 2.70 -11.11 -12.96
C LEU A 41 1.56 -11.39 -13.95
N ALA A 42 0.38 -10.81 -13.75
CA ALA A 42 -0.81 -11.11 -14.56
C ALA A 42 -0.61 -10.72 -16.03
N HIS A 43 0.11 -9.62 -16.31
CA HIS A 43 0.35 -9.14 -17.67
C HIS A 43 1.43 -9.94 -18.43
N THR A 44 2.30 -10.66 -17.73
CA THR A 44 3.35 -11.51 -18.31
C THR A 44 2.98 -13.00 -18.33
N LEU A 45 2.16 -13.45 -17.39
CA LEU A 45 1.84 -14.87 -17.18
C LEU A 45 0.48 -15.30 -17.72
N ARG A 46 -0.44 -14.38 -18.02
CA ARG A 46 -1.56 -14.73 -18.87
C ARG A 46 -1.00 -14.89 -20.28
N ALA A 47 -0.82 -16.15 -20.69
CA ALA A 47 -0.81 -16.47 -22.11
C ALA A 47 -2.02 -15.79 -22.75
N THR A 48 -1.86 -15.33 -23.98
CA THR A 48 -2.85 -14.64 -24.81
C THR A 48 -4.06 -15.53 -25.10
N ASP A 49 -4.75 -16.01 -24.07
CA ASP A 49 -6.12 -16.46 -24.20
C ASP A 49 -6.94 -15.18 -24.32
N ASP A 50 -7.25 -14.87 -25.58
CA ASP A 50 -8.39 -14.06 -25.98
C ASP A 50 -9.70 -14.77 -25.55
N GLU A 51 -9.81 -15.16 -24.28
CA GLU A 51 -11.13 -15.32 -23.69
C GLU A 51 -11.64 -13.89 -23.46
N PRO A 52 -12.68 -13.46 -24.19
CA PRO A 52 -13.28 -12.18 -23.91
C PRO A 52 -13.69 -12.21 -22.44
N LEU A 53 -13.18 -11.26 -21.67
CA LEU A 53 -13.77 -10.89 -20.38
C LEU A 53 -15.26 -10.72 -20.66
N VAL A 54 -16.06 -11.73 -20.33
CA VAL A 54 -17.50 -11.62 -20.32
C VAL A 54 -17.81 -10.72 -19.14
N VAL A 55 -17.66 -9.42 -19.38
CA VAL A 55 -18.35 -8.40 -18.61
C VAL A 55 -19.80 -8.64 -18.97
N GLU A 56 -20.46 -9.58 -18.27
CA GLU A 56 -21.90 -9.66 -18.30
C GLU A 56 -22.39 -8.23 -18.08
N GLU A 57 -23.07 -7.68 -19.08
CA GLU A 57 -23.66 -6.35 -19.02
C GLU A 57 -24.55 -6.30 -17.79
N ARG A 58 -23.99 -5.78 -16.69
CA ARG A 58 -24.67 -5.65 -15.42
C ARG A 58 -25.82 -4.68 -15.65
N ALA A 59 -27.02 -5.23 -15.76
CA ALA A 59 -28.25 -4.45 -15.87
C ALA A 59 -28.27 -3.42 -14.73
N PRO A 60 -28.52 -2.14 -15.03
CA PRO A 60 -28.38 -1.08 -14.04
C PRO A 60 -29.53 -1.19 -13.04
N LEU A 61 -29.24 -1.69 -11.85
CA LEU A 61 -30.13 -1.54 -10.71
C LEU A 61 -29.97 -0.09 -10.21
N VAL A 62 -30.80 0.79 -10.76
CA VAL A 62 -30.80 2.22 -10.46
C VAL A 62 -31.34 2.43 -9.04
N LEU A 63 -30.44 2.68 -8.09
CA LEU A 63 -30.64 3.69 -7.03
C LEU A 63 -29.33 4.22 -6.41
N ARG A 64 -28.21 4.24 -7.16
CA ARG A 64 -27.03 5.10 -6.91
C ARG A 64 -26.34 5.40 -8.24
N GLU A 65 -25.79 6.61 -8.36
CA GLU A 65 -25.04 7.10 -9.53
C GLU A 65 -23.69 6.39 -9.74
N HIS A 66 -23.32 5.48 -8.84
CA HIS A 66 -22.08 4.72 -8.90
C HIS A 66 -22.35 3.21 -8.76
N PRO A 67 -21.75 2.36 -9.61
CA PRO A 67 -21.83 0.92 -9.45
C PRO A 67 -21.27 0.51 -8.08
N ALA A 68 -21.76 -0.61 -7.52
CA ALA A 68 -21.24 -1.12 -6.27
C ALA A 68 -19.74 -1.48 -6.43
N PRO A 69 -18.88 -1.17 -5.44
CA PRO A 69 -17.46 -1.53 -5.47
C PRO A 69 -17.24 -3.00 -5.78
N ALA A 70 -16.27 -3.30 -6.65
CA ALA A 70 -15.91 -4.68 -7.00
C ALA A 70 -15.05 -5.35 -5.92
N ASN A 71 -14.33 -4.56 -5.12
CA ASN A 71 -13.46 -5.03 -4.06
C ASN A 71 -13.71 -4.24 -2.76
N LEU A 72 -14.51 -4.85 -1.88
CA LEU A 72 -14.86 -4.26 -0.59
C LEU A 72 -13.66 -4.19 0.35
N ASP A 73 -12.70 -5.12 0.26
CA ASP A 73 -11.49 -5.09 1.10
C ASP A 73 -10.61 -3.88 0.77
N ALA A 74 -10.49 -3.54 -0.53
CA ALA A 74 -9.78 -2.33 -0.95
C ALA A 74 -10.49 -1.05 -0.49
N LEU A 75 -11.82 -1.02 -0.54
CA LEU A 75 -12.60 0.12 -0.05
C LEU A 75 -12.43 0.29 1.47
N ASP A 76 -12.58 -0.79 2.23
CA ASP A 76 -12.44 -0.78 3.69
C ASP A 76 -11.02 -0.37 4.10
N ALA A 77 -10.01 -0.86 3.38
CA ALA A 77 -8.63 -0.43 3.58
C ALA A 77 -8.47 1.07 3.32
N GLY A 78 -9.04 1.59 2.23
CA GLY A 78 -9.01 3.01 1.88
C GLY A 78 -9.61 3.89 2.98
N LEU A 79 -10.86 3.60 3.38
CA LEU A 79 -11.55 4.34 4.44
C LEU A 79 -10.79 4.31 5.77
N ALA A 80 -10.24 3.14 6.12
CA ALA A 80 -9.51 2.98 7.36
C ALA A 80 -8.16 3.73 7.35
N ILE A 81 -7.47 3.78 6.21
CA ILE A 81 -6.23 4.56 6.03
C ILE A 81 -6.54 6.05 6.15
N GLU A 82 -7.58 6.55 5.46
CA GLU A 82 -7.99 7.95 5.55
C GLU A 82 -8.30 8.35 6.99
N GLN A 83 -9.11 7.56 7.68
CA GLN A 83 -9.46 7.82 9.07
C GLN A 83 -8.21 7.88 9.97
N GLN A 84 -7.26 6.96 9.78
CA GLN A 84 -6.03 6.92 10.58
C GLN A 84 -5.13 8.13 10.34
N VAL A 85 -4.88 8.49 9.07
CA VAL A 85 -3.99 9.60 8.73
C VAL A 85 -4.62 10.94 9.11
N PHE A 86 -5.94 11.12 8.90
CA PHE A 86 -6.62 12.35 9.32
C PHE A 86 -6.67 12.48 10.85
N ALA A 87 -6.95 11.40 11.58
CA ALA A 87 -6.90 11.43 13.04
C ALA A 87 -5.48 11.72 13.57
N LEU A 88 -4.44 11.19 12.91
CA LEU A 88 -3.06 11.52 13.25
C LEU A 88 -2.79 13.01 13.04
N ALA A 89 -3.19 13.57 11.90
CA ALA A 89 -3.03 15.00 11.63
C ALA A 89 -3.74 15.86 12.68
N ASP A 90 -4.97 15.50 13.08
CA ASP A 90 -5.69 16.17 14.17
C ASP A 90 -4.92 16.10 15.50
N THR A 91 -4.41 14.92 15.88
CA THR A 91 -3.62 14.72 17.11
C THR A 91 -2.36 15.59 17.11
N LEU A 92 -1.60 15.59 16.02
CA LEU A 92 -0.39 16.40 15.91
C LEU A 92 -0.72 17.89 15.91
N ALA A 93 -1.73 18.32 15.15
CA ALA A 93 -2.16 19.72 15.10
C ALA A 93 -2.57 20.22 16.48
N ALA A 94 -3.33 19.43 17.24
CA ALA A 94 -3.73 19.79 18.59
C ALA A 94 -2.54 19.96 19.56
N ALA A 95 -1.43 19.25 19.31
CA ALA A 95 -0.27 19.25 20.19
C ALA A 95 0.76 20.33 19.85
N VAL A 96 1.04 20.56 18.55
CA VAL A 96 2.19 21.38 18.13
C VAL A 96 1.85 22.62 17.32
N GLN A 97 0.59 22.81 16.90
CA GLN A 97 0.23 23.92 16.03
C GLN A 97 0.04 25.24 16.80
N HIS A 98 0.69 26.28 16.32
CA HIS A 98 0.50 27.68 16.75
C HIS A 98 0.04 28.59 15.60
N ALA A 99 0.11 28.10 14.36
CA ALA A 99 -0.34 28.78 13.17
C ALA A 99 -1.76 29.37 13.31
N GLY A 100 -1.89 30.67 13.04
CA GLY A 100 -3.16 31.38 13.10
C GLY A 100 -4.13 30.96 11.99
N HIS A 101 -5.41 31.29 12.16
CA HIS A 101 -6.40 31.08 11.09
C HIS A 101 -5.99 31.85 9.83
N GLY A 102 -6.09 31.18 8.68
CA GLY A 102 -5.67 31.75 7.38
C GLY A 102 -4.21 31.51 7.01
N ASP A 103 -3.39 30.94 7.91
CA ASP A 103 -2.05 30.45 7.53
C ASP A 103 -2.22 29.19 6.64
N PRO A 104 -1.65 29.16 5.42
CA PRO A 104 -1.79 28.01 4.52
C PRO A 104 -1.12 26.73 5.04
N ARG A 105 -0.24 26.82 6.03
CA ARG A 105 0.43 25.67 6.66
C ARG A 105 -0.41 25.03 7.75
N ARG A 106 -1.50 25.68 8.16
CA ARG A 106 -2.37 25.23 9.24
C ARG A 106 -3.17 24.01 8.82
N TRP A 107 -3.25 23.03 9.72
CA TRP A 107 -4.27 21.99 9.67
C TRP A 107 -5.54 22.48 10.36
N ASP A 108 -6.62 22.57 9.58
CA ASP A 108 -7.95 22.93 10.03
C ASP A 108 -8.78 21.68 10.32
N PHE A 109 -9.23 21.57 11.56
CA PHE A 109 -10.07 20.47 12.03
C PHE A 109 -11.42 20.44 11.30
N GLN A 110 -12.03 19.25 11.30
CA GLN A 110 -13.40 19.08 10.83
C GLN A 110 -14.36 19.93 11.68
N HIS A 111 -15.24 20.70 11.03
CA HIS A 111 -16.25 21.52 11.69
C HIS A 111 -17.65 21.20 11.15
N PRO A 112 -18.34 20.15 11.65
CA PRO A 112 -19.61 19.67 11.10
C PRO A 112 -20.73 20.73 11.02
N GLY A 113 -20.64 21.81 11.80
CA GLY A 113 -21.59 22.93 11.77
C GLY A 113 -21.25 24.05 10.78
N ALA A 114 -20.28 23.85 9.87
CA ALA A 114 -19.92 24.87 8.89
C ALA A 114 -21.01 25.05 7.83
N ALA A 115 -21.06 26.22 7.21
CA ALA A 115 -22.10 26.58 6.24
C ALA A 115 -22.02 25.80 4.91
N ASP A 116 -20.84 25.27 4.57
CA ASP A 116 -20.62 24.49 3.35
C ASP A 116 -19.82 23.20 3.62
N ALA A 117 -19.86 22.27 2.68
CA ALA A 117 -19.22 20.95 2.82
C ALA A 117 -17.69 21.02 2.93
N ARG A 118 -17.05 22.03 2.32
CA ARG A 118 -15.60 22.18 2.35
C ARG A 118 -15.15 22.67 3.72
N GLY A 119 -15.80 23.69 4.25
CA GLY A 119 -15.62 24.15 5.63
C GLY A 119 -15.98 23.07 6.64
N ALA A 120 -16.97 22.22 6.33
CA ALA A 120 -17.32 21.11 7.20
C ALA A 120 -16.21 20.06 7.29
N ALA A 121 -15.52 19.79 6.18
CA ALA A 121 -14.41 18.84 6.12
C ALA A 121 -13.07 19.42 6.65
N GLY A 122 -12.89 20.74 6.66
CA GLY A 122 -11.62 21.38 7.03
C GLY A 122 -10.49 20.96 6.09
N SER A 123 -9.29 20.75 6.62
CA SER A 123 -8.13 20.32 5.82
C SER A 123 -8.31 18.95 5.16
N ARG A 124 -9.26 18.12 5.63
CA ARG A 124 -9.59 16.83 4.99
C ARG A 124 -10.15 17.00 3.59
N ALA A 125 -10.70 18.18 3.24
CA ALA A 125 -11.15 18.48 1.89
C ALA A 125 -10.02 18.46 0.84
N HIS A 126 -8.75 18.57 1.26
CA HIS A 126 -7.59 18.48 0.39
C HIS A 126 -7.14 17.02 0.13
N GLY A 127 -7.79 16.05 0.79
CA GLY A 127 -7.56 14.62 0.58
C GLY A 127 -6.34 14.05 1.30
N LEU A 128 -6.17 12.73 1.16
CA LEU A 128 -5.15 11.97 1.87
C LEU A 128 -3.72 12.43 1.58
N HIS A 129 -3.43 12.77 0.31
CA HIS A 129 -2.09 13.20 -0.10
C HIS A 129 -1.62 14.42 0.72
N PHE A 130 -2.48 15.43 0.86
CA PHE A 130 -2.19 16.62 1.65
C PHE A 130 -1.96 16.27 3.12
N ALA A 131 -2.80 15.42 3.72
CA ALA A 131 -2.62 14.99 5.10
C ALA A 131 -1.29 14.25 5.33
N CYS A 132 -0.87 13.39 4.40
CA CYS A 132 0.44 12.72 4.47
C CYS A 132 1.60 13.72 4.42
N VAL A 133 1.56 14.70 3.50
CA VAL A 133 2.59 15.76 3.40
C VAL A 133 2.63 16.58 4.68
N TRP A 134 1.47 16.95 5.21
CA TRP A 134 1.38 17.77 6.41
C TRP A 134 1.95 17.05 7.64
N VAL A 135 1.61 15.76 7.82
CA VAL A 135 2.17 14.92 8.90
C VAL A 135 3.68 14.74 8.71
N GLU A 136 4.15 14.53 7.48
CA GLU A 136 5.59 14.39 7.15
C GLU A 136 6.36 15.64 7.61
N GLY A 137 5.87 16.84 7.30
CA GLY A 137 6.50 18.09 7.72
C GLY A 137 6.61 18.23 9.24
N ARG A 138 5.60 17.78 10.00
CA ARG A 138 5.66 17.77 11.47
C ARG A 138 6.67 16.76 12.02
N VAL A 139 6.80 15.60 11.37
CA VAL A 139 7.79 14.57 11.75
C VAL A 139 9.21 15.01 11.43
N LEU A 140 9.39 15.85 10.42
CA LEU A 140 10.66 16.47 10.03
C LEU A 140 10.97 17.76 10.80
N ASP A 141 10.13 18.16 11.75
CA ASP A 141 10.21 19.42 12.49
C ASP A 141 10.29 20.67 11.58
N GLU A 142 9.59 20.63 10.44
CA GLU A 142 9.48 21.77 9.52
C GLU A 142 8.72 22.95 10.16
N ASP A 143 9.22 24.16 9.90
CA ASP A 143 8.68 25.44 10.40
C ASP A 143 8.63 25.55 11.95
N THR A 144 9.63 24.97 12.62
CA THR A 144 9.80 25.05 14.09
C THR A 144 10.74 26.17 14.53
N GLU A 145 11.38 26.84 13.58
CA GLU A 145 12.27 27.99 13.83
C GLU A 145 11.51 29.32 13.65
N PRO A 146 11.86 30.37 14.41
CA PRO A 146 11.28 31.70 14.23
C PRO A 146 11.56 32.28 12.83
N GLU A 147 10.55 32.86 12.20
CA GLU A 147 10.65 33.44 10.86
C GLU A 147 10.77 34.97 10.91
N GLN A 148 11.59 35.56 10.05
CA GLN A 148 11.62 37.01 9.85
C GLN A 148 10.50 37.44 8.91
N GLN A 149 9.59 38.29 9.41
CA GLN A 149 8.60 38.95 8.55
C GLN A 149 9.27 40.07 7.74
N LEU A 150 8.82 40.24 6.49
CA LEU A 150 9.30 41.27 5.55
C LEU A 150 9.27 42.70 6.13
N ASP A 151 8.34 42.99 7.05
CA ASP A 151 8.09 44.34 7.57
C ASP A 151 8.51 44.55 9.05
N GLY A 152 9.26 43.64 9.68
CA GLY A 152 9.78 43.89 11.03
C GLY A 152 10.13 42.67 11.89
N PRO A 153 9.46 42.46 13.05
CA PRO A 153 9.96 41.59 14.11
C PRO A 153 9.95 40.09 13.78
N LEU A 154 10.78 39.34 14.51
CA LEU A 154 10.82 37.87 14.47
C LEU A 154 9.45 37.32 14.91
N ALA A 155 8.76 36.62 14.01
CA ALA A 155 7.52 35.94 14.33
C ALA A 155 7.81 34.66 15.12
N ALA A 156 6.92 34.31 16.05
CA ALA A 156 6.97 33.00 16.69
C ALA A 156 6.82 31.90 15.63
N PRO A 157 7.50 30.75 15.80
CA PRO A 157 7.36 29.65 14.86
C PRO A 157 5.90 29.19 14.79
N PRO A 158 5.38 28.86 13.60
CA PRO A 158 4.02 28.38 13.43
C PRO A 158 3.79 27.01 14.07
N PHE A 159 4.84 26.25 14.38
CA PHE A 159 4.76 24.95 15.07
C PHE A 159 5.83 24.80 16.15
N ALA A 160 5.51 24.03 17.18
CA ALA A 160 6.49 23.55 18.16
C ALA A 160 7.18 22.26 17.66
N PRO A 161 8.41 21.96 18.11
CA PRO A 161 9.06 20.68 17.85
C PRO A 161 8.21 19.50 18.31
N LEU A 162 8.23 18.41 17.54
CA LEU A 162 7.38 17.26 17.82
C LEU A 162 7.84 16.49 19.07
N PRO A 163 6.97 16.32 20.09
CA PRO A 163 7.30 15.52 21.25
C PRO A 163 7.63 14.06 20.89
N PRO A 164 8.64 13.41 21.51
CA PRO A 164 9.07 12.06 21.13
C PRO A 164 7.95 11.00 21.19
N HIS A 165 7.00 11.12 22.12
CA HIS A 165 5.90 10.17 22.21
C HIS A 165 4.95 10.24 21.00
N LEU A 166 4.72 11.45 20.48
CA LEU A 166 3.92 11.67 19.26
C LEU A 166 4.67 11.21 18.01
N LEU A 167 6.00 11.31 17.97
CA LEU A 167 6.79 10.71 16.89
C LEU A 167 6.58 9.19 16.83
N TYR A 168 6.62 8.50 17.97
CA TYR A 168 6.39 7.05 18.00
C TYR A 168 4.94 6.67 17.65
N GLU A 169 3.97 7.51 18.02
CA GLU A 169 2.58 7.36 17.61
C GLU A 169 2.39 7.57 16.10
N ALA A 170 3.02 8.60 15.54
CA ALA A 170 3.02 8.88 14.10
C ALA A 170 3.62 7.70 13.33
N ARG A 171 4.80 7.22 13.76
CA ARG A 171 5.44 6.04 13.18
C ARG A 171 4.53 4.82 13.20
N ARG A 172 3.98 4.49 14.37
CA ARG A 172 3.08 3.33 14.52
C ARG A 172 1.88 3.45 13.60
N THR A 173 1.25 4.61 13.55
CA THR A 173 0.04 4.84 12.75
C THR A 173 0.35 4.76 11.25
N ALA A 174 1.43 5.42 10.80
CA ALA A 174 1.88 5.38 9.41
C ALA A 174 2.24 3.96 8.96
N CYS A 175 3.01 3.20 9.75
CA CYS A 175 3.35 1.81 9.41
C CYS A 175 2.12 0.87 9.40
N ILE A 176 1.14 1.09 10.29
CA ILE A 176 -0.11 0.31 10.28
C ILE A 176 -0.90 0.61 9.00
N ALA A 177 -1.01 1.89 8.62
CA ALA A 177 -1.71 2.32 7.42
C ALA A 177 -1.01 1.81 6.15
N GLU A 178 0.32 1.93 6.06
CA GLU A 178 1.14 1.37 4.98
C GLU A 178 0.96 -0.14 4.89
N GLY A 179 1.07 -0.87 6.00
CA GLY A 179 0.86 -2.32 6.00
C GLY A 179 -0.53 -2.73 5.52
N ARG A 180 -1.58 -1.93 5.83
CA ARG A 180 -2.94 -2.16 5.30
C ARG A 180 -3.00 -1.93 3.81
N LEU A 181 -2.40 -0.84 3.33
CA LEU A 181 -2.33 -0.50 1.90
C LEU A 181 -1.66 -1.60 1.10
N LEU A 182 -0.46 -2.02 1.53
CA LEU A 182 0.31 -3.07 0.87
C LEU A 182 -0.44 -4.41 0.86
N ARG A 183 -1.13 -4.76 1.96
CA ARG A 183 -1.96 -5.96 2.00
C ARG A 183 -3.15 -5.90 1.05
N ALA A 184 -3.84 -4.76 0.97
CA ALA A 184 -4.98 -4.57 0.08
C ALA A 184 -4.58 -4.62 -1.40
N LEU A 185 -3.40 -4.10 -1.75
CA LEU A 185 -2.81 -4.21 -3.09
C LEU A 185 -2.16 -5.58 -3.39
N GLY A 186 -2.01 -6.44 -2.39
CA GLY A 186 -1.25 -7.69 -2.53
C GLY A 186 0.25 -7.49 -2.74
N LEU A 187 0.78 -6.32 -2.37
CA LEU A 187 2.20 -5.94 -2.41
C LEU A 187 2.95 -6.26 -1.11
N ASP A 188 2.22 -6.69 -0.08
CA ASP A 188 2.76 -7.29 1.14
C ASP A 188 3.71 -8.47 0.83
N GLN A 189 4.67 -8.73 1.73
CA GLN A 189 5.53 -9.91 1.61
C GLN A 189 4.72 -11.20 1.80
N ARG A 190 4.10 -11.68 0.73
CA ARG A 190 3.24 -12.86 0.74
C ARG A 190 4.03 -14.11 0.42
N THR A 191 3.71 -15.15 1.17
CA THR A 191 4.11 -16.53 0.89
C THR A 191 2.83 -17.30 0.62
N THR A 192 2.55 -17.59 -0.66
CA THR A 192 1.31 -18.26 -1.09
C THR A 192 1.64 -19.57 -1.78
N PRO A 193 0.99 -20.68 -1.42
CA PRO A 193 1.10 -21.90 -2.22
C PRO A 193 0.58 -21.63 -3.63
N VAL A 194 1.20 -22.23 -4.64
CA VAL A 194 0.69 -22.19 -6.02
C VAL A 194 -0.39 -23.27 -6.12
N PRO A 195 -1.69 -22.90 -6.13
CA PRO A 195 -2.77 -23.86 -6.01
C PRO A 195 -2.80 -24.81 -7.21
N ASP A 196 -3.06 -26.09 -6.96
CA ASP A 196 -3.25 -27.16 -7.96
C ASP A 196 -2.09 -27.34 -8.96
N ARG A 197 -0.91 -26.83 -8.62
CA ARG A 197 0.27 -26.79 -9.50
C ARG A 197 1.50 -27.36 -8.77
N PRO A 198 1.67 -28.69 -8.72
CA PRO A 198 2.84 -29.29 -8.10
C PRO A 198 4.10 -29.03 -8.94
N CYS A 199 5.26 -29.10 -8.30
CA CYS A 199 6.57 -28.94 -8.93
C CYS A 199 6.74 -29.97 -10.07
N PRO A 200 7.02 -29.54 -11.32
CA PRO A 200 7.15 -30.45 -12.47
C PRO A 200 8.24 -31.53 -12.32
N TRP A 201 9.21 -31.31 -11.44
CA TRP A 201 10.38 -32.19 -11.28
C TRP A 201 10.26 -33.19 -10.13
N CYS A 202 9.45 -32.90 -9.11
CA CYS A 202 9.36 -33.74 -7.92
C CYS A 202 7.95 -33.88 -7.34
N ALA A 203 6.96 -33.28 -8.01
CA ALA A 203 5.56 -33.19 -7.56
C ALA A 203 5.33 -32.52 -6.20
N GLY A 204 6.37 -31.91 -5.60
CA GLY A 204 6.25 -31.19 -4.32
C GLY A 204 5.50 -29.87 -4.45
N GLU A 205 5.03 -29.35 -3.33
CA GLU A 205 4.33 -28.07 -3.29
C GLU A 205 5.26 -26.92 -3.71
N LEU A 206 4.71 -26.00 -4.51
CA LEU A 206 5.38 -24.78 -4.90
C LEU A 206 4.82 -23.63 -4.07
N ILE A 207 5.71 -22.79 -3.56
CA ILE A 207 5.38 -21.61 -2.78
C ILE A 207 5.90 -20.40 -3.52
N LEU A 208 5.01 -19.49 -3.89
CA LEU A 208 5.36 -18.16 -4.37
C LEU A 208 5.69 -17.24 -3.20
N HIS A 209 6.81 -16.55 -3.31
CA HIS A 209 7.21 -15.43 -2.48
C HIS A 209 7.13 -14.15 -3.31
N THR A 210 6.26 -13.21 -2.92
CA THR A 210 6.21 -11.85 -3.46
C THR A 210 6.57 -10.85 -2.36
N GLY A 211 7.05 -9.68 -2.73
CA GLY A 211 7.26 -8.57 -1.80
C GLY A 211 7.39 -7.24 -2.55
N PRO A 212 7.31 -6.10 -1.86
CA PRO A 212 7.29 -4.79 -2.50
C PRO A 212 8.66 -4.43 -3.13
N GLU A 213 9.75 -4.88 -2.50
CA GLU A 213 11.14 -4.61 -2.91
C GLU A 213 11.87 -5.87 -3.40
N GLN A 214 11.14 -6.97 -3.62
CA GLN A 214 11.71 -8.26 -4.00
C GLN A 214 11.03 -8.75 -5.26
N ALA A 215 11.83 -9.02 -6.29
CA ALA A 215 11.32 -9.69 -7.48
C ALA A 215 10.68 -11.03 -7.06
N PRO A 216 9.52 -11.40 -7.63
CA PRO A 216 8.82 -12.60 -7.23
C PRO A 216 9.72 -13.82 -7.42
N THR A 217 9.71 -14.70 -6.43
CA THR A 217 10.45 -15.96 -6.48
C THR A 217 9.51 -17.11 -6.17
N VAL A 218 9.71 -18.27 -6.78
CA VAL A 218 9.00 -19.49 -6.41
C VAL A 218 9.98 -20.44 -5.75
N ALA A 219 9.58 -21.10 -4.68
CA ALA A 219 10.39 -22.11 -3.99
C ALA A 219 9.65 -23.45 -3.95
N CYS A 220 10.37 -24.55 -4.14
CA CYS A 220 9.82 -25.89 -3.94
C CYS A 220 10.05 -26.37 -2.49
N THR A 221 9.00 -26.88 -1.85
CA THR A 221 9.07 -27.35 -0.45
C THR A 221 9.86 -28.64 -0.26
N THR A 222 10.06 -29.44 -1.33
CA THR A 222 10.83 -30.70 -1.31
C THR A 222 12.30 -30.52 -0.94
N GLY A 223 12.84 -29.30 -1.02
CA GLY A 223 14.20 -29.02 -0.60
C GLY A 223 15.26 -29.57 -1.57
N PRO A 224 16.40 -30.08 -1.08
CA PRO A 224 17.55 -30.44 -1.92
C PRO A 224 17.31 -31.70 -2.77
N LEU A 225 16.29 -32.49 -2.45
CA LEU A 225 15.89 -33.68 -3.21
C LEU A 225 15.18 -33.33 -4.52
N CYS A 226 14.76 -32.07 -4.71
CA CYS A 226 14.18 -31.62 -5.97
C CYS A 226 15.27 -31.52 -7.05
N THR A 227 15.04 -32.23 -8.17
CA THR A 227 15.94 -32.32 -9.33
C THR A 227 15.80 -31.14 -10.31
N ALA A 228 15.07 -30.10 -9.93
CA ALA A 228 14.89 -28.90 -10.75
C ALA A 228 16.24 -28.24 -11.10
N PRO A 229 16.41 -27.75 -12.34
CA PRO A 229 17.66 -27.17 -12.83
C PRO A 229 17.85 -25.70 -12.40
N VAL A 230 17.63 -25.39 -11.11
CA VAL A 230 17.81 -24.05 -10.53
C VAL A 230 18.65 -24.11 -9.26
N PRO A 231 19.32 -23.03 -8.84
CA PRO A 231 20.11 -23.00 -7.60
C PRO A 231 19.29 -23.34 -6.34
N LEU A 232 19.99 -23.74 -5.29
CA LEU A 232 19.42 -23.85 -3.94
C LEU A 232 19.57 -22.50 -3.22
N ASP A 233 18.57 -22.11 -2.44
CA ASP A 233 18.67 -20.98 -1.51
C ASP A 233 19.51 -21.32 -0.27
N GLU A 234 19.72 -20.33 0.59
CA GLU A 234 20.42 -20.49 1.88
C GLU A 234 19.75 -21.50 2.82
N ARG A 235 18.47 -21.83 2.58
CA ARG A 235 17.67 -22.81 3.32
C ARG A 235 17.66 -24.19 2.65
N GLY A 236 18.42 -24.39 1.58
CA GLY A 236 18.52 -25.65 0.86
C GLY A 236 17.32 -25.99 -0.02
N ARG A 237 16.51 -25.02 -0.43
CA ARG A 237 15.35 -25.20 -1.32
C ARG A 237 15.66 -24.74 -2.73
N ARG A 238 15.08 -25.41 -3.74
CA ARG A 238 15.16 -24.94 -5.13
C ARG A 238 14.32 -23.68 -5.27
N VAL A 239 14.94 -22.59 -5.72
CA VAL A 239 14.28 -21.29 -5.89
C VAL A 239 14.43 -20.80 -7.31
N TRP A 240 13.30 -20.48 -7.95
CA TRP A 240 13.23 -19.81 -9.23
C TRP A 240 13.15 -18.31 -8.98
N GLY A 241 14.19 -17.58 -9.35
CA GLY A 241 14.18 -16.12 -9.39
C GLY A 241 13.48 -15.60 -10.64
N TRP A 242 13.35 -14.27 -10.75
CA TRP A 242 12.70 -13.61 -11.90
C TRP A 242 13.13 -14.15 -13.26
N GLY A 243 14.44 -14.34 -13.47
CA GLY A 243 15.00 -14.84 -14.73
C GLY A 243 14.61 -16.29 -15.05
N ASP A 244 14.29 -17.10 -14.03
CA ASP A 244 13.96 -18.51 -14.17
C ASP A 244 12.45 -18.79 -14.17
N LEU A 245 11.62 -17.79 -13.84
CA LEU A 245 10.16 -17.94 -13.74
C LEU A 245 9.53 -18.37 -15.06
N LEU A 246 10.01 -17.84 -16.20
CA LEU A 246 9.50 -18.25 -17.50
C LEU A 246 9.74 -19.74 -17.78
N THR A 247 10.89 -20.27 -17.35
CA THR A 247 11.22 -21.70 -17.48
C THR A 247 10.31 -22.56 -16.61
N LEU A 248 10.02 -22.12 -15.38
CA LEU A 248 9.07 -22.79 -14.50
C LEU A 248 7.66 -22.82 -15.10
N VAL A 249 7.17 -21.69 -15.62
CA VAL A 249 5.85 -21.57 -16.23
C VAL A 249 5.72 -22.48 -17.44
N ALA A 250 6.73 -22.50 -18.33
CA ALA A 250 6.74 -23.39 -19.48
C ALA A 250 6.74 -24.88 -19.07
N ALA A 251 7.43 -25.24 -17.98
CA ALA A 251 7.44 -26.61 -17.46
C ALA A 251 6.10 -26.99 -16.83
N LEU A 252 5.46 -26.09 -16.08
CA LEU A 252 4.12 -26.28 -15.51
C LEU A 252 3.07 -26.47 -16.61
N ALA A 253 3.10 -25.64 -17.65
CA ALA A 253 2.19 -25.78 -18.79
C ALA A 253 2.35 -27.14 -19.48
N LYS A 254 3.58 -27.62 -19.70
CA LYS A 254 3.83 -28.95 -20.27
C LYS A 254 3.32 -30.09 -19.39
N ALA A 255 3.49 -29.97 -18.07
CA ALA A 255 3.04 -30.99 -17.12
C ALA A 255 1.51 -31.13 -17.11
N GLU A 256 0.77 -30.02 -17.21
CA GLU A 256 -0.70 -30.06 -17.31
C GLU A 256 -1.19 -30.79 -18.56
N HIS A 257 -0.54 -30.58 -19.70
CA HIS A 257 -0.90 -31.25 -20.95
C HIS A 257 -0.66 -32.76 -20.91
N HIS A 258 0.21 -33.26 -20.03
CA HIS A 258 0.43 -34.71 -19.83
C HIS A 258 -0.58 -35.36 -18.89
N VAL A 259 -1.25 -34.59 -18.03
CA VAL A 259 -2.27 -35.11 -17.10
C VAL A 259 -3.65 -35.15 -17.78
N ALA A 260 -3.88 -34.34 -18.82
CA ALA A 260 -5.13 -34.27 -19.56
C ALA A 260 -5.25 -35.24 -20.75
N ALA A 261 -4.24 -36.08 -21.01
CA ALA A 261 -4.20 -37.06 -22.11
C ALA A 261 -4.22 -38.50 -21.59
#